data_AF-A0A645BPG9-F1
#
_entry.id   AF-A0A645BPG9-F1
#
_cell.length_a   1.000
_cell.length_b   1.000
_cell.length_c   1.000
_cell.angle_alpha   90.00
_cell.angle_beta   90.00
_cell.angle_gamma   90.00
#
_symmetry.space_group_name_H-M   'P 1'
#
loop_
_entity.id
_entity.type
_entity.pdbx_description
1 polymer ?
#
loop_
_entity_poly.entity_id
_entity_poly.type
_entity_poly.pdbx_seq_one_letter_code
_entity_poly.pdbx_strand_id
1 'polypeptide(L)'
;MRAATPVKRPITVSGRLLETPRLRPDTASLKQNEEVFKDFVKRLPEIGRRVQREGERYFWEGIHKDEIEQLIRDFRTHPWHLSFQGSALADFIRDCADISEWDVTIPEGEGNTAELLCGDEYLSIATESRIVKVTKEQISISGTKVRVGAGSVSKTGLTKEQRKEAEDKFRSESSKQHIPDSAYLKINRNPILMLHIVAVNRTKTDDRGNLRTQIDDGCTVPDYLFALGIGIPAIGSEKIAYYMVNMVELKNYYNSEEDEDE
;
A
#
# COMPACT_ATOMS: atom_id res chain seq x y z
N MET A 1 25.99 4.67 -26.54
CA MET A 1 25.04 4.40 -25.44
C MET A 1 25.72 4.68 -24.12
N ARG A 2 25.25 5.67 -23.33
CA ARG A 2 25.72 5.84 -21.95
C ARG A 2 24.94 4.85 -21.09
N ALA A 3 25.61 3.84 -20.54
CA ALA A 3 25.02 2.94 -19.57
C ALA A 3 24.62 3.73 -18.33
N ALA A 4 23.37 3.59 -17.89
CA ALA A 4 22.88 4.23 -16.68
C ALA A 4 23.61 3.65 -15.46
N THR A 5 24.19 4.51 -14.60
CA THR A 5 24.80 4.07 -13.35
C THR A 5 23.69 3.72 -12.35
N PRO A 6 23.55 2.45 -11.91
CA PRO A 6 22.59 2.10 -10.89
C PRO A 6 23.01 2.67 -9.54
N VAL A 7 22.13 3.43 -8.90
CA VAL A 7 22.36 3.93 -7.53
C VAL A 7 21.66 3.01 -6.54
N LYS A 8 22.41 2.43 -5.60
CA LYS A 8 21.86 1.66 -4.47
C LYS A 8 21.29 2.59 -3.42
N ARG A 9 20.00 2.47 -3.10
CA ARG A 9 19.38 3.21 -1.99
C ARG A 9 18.84 2.27 -0.92
N PRO A 10 19.14 2.51 0.36
CA PRO A 10 18.60 1.72 1.46
C PRO A 10 17.16 2.12 1.78
N ILE A 11 16.26 1.15 1.93
CA ILE A 11 14.91 1.34 2.50
C ILE A 11 14.83 0.53 3.79
N THR A 12 14.70 1.22 4.94
CA THR A 12 14.38 0.56 6.20
C THR A 12 12.95 0.05 6.15
N VAL A 13 12.75 -1.27 6.17
CA VAL A 13 11.42 -1.92 6.11
C VAL A 13 10.93 -2.39 7.48
N SER A 14 11.86 -2.70 8.39
CA SER A 14 11.58 -3.21 9.75
C SER A 14 10.80 -2.18 10.58
N GLY A 15 9.66 -2.59 11.15
CA GLY A 15 8.81 -1.76 12.01
C GLY A 15 8.09 -0.62 11.29
N ARG A 16 7.86 -0.73 9.97
CA ARG A 16 7.26 0.32 9.15
C ARG A 16 6.03 -0.16 8.38
N LEU A 17 5.13 0.79 8.16
CA LEU A 17 4.03 0.69 7.20
C LEU A 17 4.49 1.34 5.88
N LEU A 18 4.40 0.58 4.79
CA LEU A 18 4.69 1.02 3.43
C LEU A 18 3.38 0.89 2.64
N GLU A 19 2.93 1.95 2.00
CA GLU A 19 1.69 1.95 1.19
C GLU A 19 2.00 2.37 -0.24
N THR A 20 1.12 2.12 -1.22
CA THR A 20 1.23 2.58 -2.62
C THR A 20 0.32 3.78 -2.98
N PRO A 21 0.50 4.96 -2.38
CA PRO A 21 -0.33 6.15 -2.64
C PRO A 21 -0.03 6.82 -3.99
N ARG A 22 1.01 6.38 -4.71
CA ARG A 22 1.35 6.87 -6.05
C ARG A 22 1.29 5.74 -7.07
N LEU A 23 0.40 5.87 -8.05
CA LEU A 23 0.17 4.89 -9.10
C LEU A 23 0.58 5.48 -10.46
N ARG A 24 0.90 4.60 -11.41
CA ARG A 24 1.07 5.01 -12.81
C ARG A 24 -0.30 5.39 -13.39
N PRO A 25 -0.38 6.45 -14.21
CA PRO A 25 -1.64 6.91 -14.78
C PRO A 25 -2.04 6.12 -16.03
N ASP A 26 -1.13 5.34 -16.61
CA ASP A 26 -1.39 4.60 -17.84
C ASP A 26 -2.39 3.46 -17.61
N THR A 27 -3.37 3.34 -18.51
CA THR A 27 -4.47 2.37 -18.42
C THR A 27 -3.97 0.93 -18.36
N ALA A 28 -2.86 0.61 -19.04
CA ALA A 28 -2.31 -0.74 -19.04
C ALA A 28 -1.80 -1.14 -17.65
N SER A 29 -1.09 -0.24 -16.94
CA SER A 29 -0.63 -0.50 -15.58
C SER A 29 -1.76 -0.56 -14.57
N LEU A 30 -2.77 0.33 -14.69
CA LEU A 30 -3.95 0.28 -13.81
C LEU A 30 -4.73 -1.02 -13.98
N LYS A 31 -4.94 -1.47 -15.22
CA LYS A 31 -5.63 -2.72 -15.53
C LYS A 31 -4.84 -3.94 -15.04
N GLN A 32 -3.52 -3.97 -15.25
CA GLN A 32 -2.69 -5.04 -14.70
C GLN A 32 -2.79 -5.11 -13.17
N ASN A 33 -2.73 -3.96 -12.48
CA ASN A 33 -2.84 -3.93 -11.03
C ASN A 33 -4.19 -4.45 -10.56
N GLU A 34 -5.28 -4.10 -11.25
CA GLU A 34 -6.61 -4.65 -10.99
C GLU A 34 -6.66 -6.16 -11.19
N GLU A 35 -6.12 -6.68 -12.30
CA GLU A 35 -6.08 -8.12 -12.61
C GLU A 35 -5.29 -8.89 -11.56
N VAL A 36 -4.05 -8.48 -11.28
CA VAL A 36 -3.17 -9.10 -10.27
C VAL A 36 -3.81 -9.06 -8.87
N PHE A 37 -4.43 -7.95 -8.50
CA PHE A 37 -5.12 -7.80 -7.22
C PHE A 37 -6.31 -8.77 -7.12
N LYS A 38 -7.17 -8.81 -8.15
CA LYS A 38 -8.36 -9.67 -8.18
C LYS A 38 -7.99 -11.15 -8.20
N ASP A 39 -6.97 -11.53 -8.95
CA ASP A 39 -6.48 -12.90 -9.00
C ASP A 39 -5.88 -13.34 -7.66
N PHE A 40 -5.20 -12.45 -6.94
CA PHE A 40 -4.75 -12.72 -5.58
C PHE A 40 -5.93 -12.92 -4.61
N VAL A 41 -6.91 -12.02 -4.62
CA VAL A 41 -8.13 -12.13 -3.79
C VAL A 41 -8.87 -13.43 -4.08
N LYS A 42 -9.00 -13.80 -5.36
CA LYS A 42 -9.67 -15.03 -5.78
C LYS A 42 -9.04 -16.28 -5.15
N ARG A 43 -7.72 -16.30 -4.96
CA ARG A 43 -6.98 -17.46 -4.41
C ARG A 43 -6.92 -17.49 -2.89
N LEU A 44 -7.31 -16.42 -2.18
CA LEU A 44 -7.24 -16.33 -0.72
C LEU A 44 -7.81 -17.54 0.05
N PRO A 45 -8.95 -18.15 -0.36
CA PRO A 45 -9.47 -19.34 0.32
C PRO A 45 -8.58 -20.59 0.19
N GLU A 46 -7.73 -20.65 -0.82
CA GLU A 46 -6.83 -21.79 -1.09
C GLU A 46 -5.47 -21.60 -0.40
N ILE A 47 -4.98 -20.37 -0.35
CA ILE A 47 -3.62 -20.03 0.13
C ILE A 47 -3.58 -19.53 1.59
N GLY A 48 -4.73 -19.35 2.22
CA GLY A 48 -4.83 -18.82 3.58
C GLY A 48 -6.11 -19.23 4.29
N ARG A 49 -6.21 -18.91 5.58
CA ARG A 49 -7.36 -19.23 6.42
C ARG A 49 -8.13 -17.97 6.80
N ARG A 50 -9.39 -17.87 6.37
CA ARG A 50 -10.29 -16.78 6.78
C ARG A 50 -10.60 -16.89 8.27
N VAL A 51 -10.46 -15.78 8.99
CA VAL A 51 -10.65 -15.71 10.45
C VAL A 51 -11.41 -14.44 10.83
N GLN A 52 -12.12 -14.49 11.95
CA GLN A 52 -12.79 -13.31 12.49
C GLN A 52 -11.81 -12.50 13.35
N ARG A 53 -11.70 -11.20 13.08
CA ARG A 53 -10.88 -10.28 13.86
C ARG A 53 -11.68 -9.02 14.18
N GLU A 54 -11.54 -8.51 15.40
CA GLU A 54 -12.33 -7.36 15.85
C GLU A 54 -12.06 -6.12 14.98
N GLY A 55 -13.12 -5.64 14.33
CA GLY A 55 -13.07 -4.48 13.43
C GLY A 55 -12.73 -4.84 11.97
N GLU A 56 -12.51 -6.12 11.65
CA GLU A 56 -12.11 -6.56 10.30
C GLU A 56 -13.07 -7.65 9.79
N ARG A 57 -13.84 -7.34 8.74
CA ARG A 57 -14.79 -8.30 8.14
C ARG A 57 -14.11 -9.30 7.21
N TYR A 58 -13.01 -8.89 6.59
CA TYR A 58 -12.28 -9.64 5.58
C TYR A 58 -10.83 -9.76 6.00
N PHE A 59 -10.53 -10.83 6.74
CA PHE A 59 -9.22 -11.07 7.33
C PHE A 59 -8.81 -12.54 7.15
N TRP A 60 -7.56 -12.76 6.72
CA TRP A 60 -6.97 -14.08 6.50
C TRP A 60 -5.60 -14.16 7.18
N GLU A 61 -5.27 -15.36 7.66
CA GLU A 61 -3.99 -15.69 8.29
C GLU A 61 -3.32 -16.86 7.59
N GLY A 62 -2.00 -16.97 7.77
CA GLY A 62 -1.22 -18.13 7.33
C GLY A 62 -0.91 -18.12 5.83
N ILE A 63 -0.93 -16.96 5.18
CA ILE A 63 -0.55 -16.84 3.77
C ILE A 63 0.98 -16.95 3.69
N HIS A 64 1.47 -17.90 2.90
CA HIS A 64 2.92 -18.07 2.72
C HIS A 64 3.55 -16.84 2.05
N LYS A 65 4.76 -16.46 2.48
CA LYS A 65 5.45 -15.26 2.00
C LYS A 65 5.63 -15.20 0.48
N ASP A 66 5.75 -16.34 -0.19
CA ASP A 66 5.95 -16.42 -1.64
C ASP A 66 4.73 -15.88 -2.41
N GLU A 67 3.51 -16.07 -1.88
CA GLU A 67 2.29 -15.53 -2.47
C GLU A 67 2.26 -13.99 -2.40
N ILE A 68 2.74 -13.46 -1.27
CA ILE A 68 2.82 -12.02 -1.01
C ILE A 68 3.90 -11.39 -1.88
N GLU A 69 5.05 -12.05 -1.97
CA GLU A 69 6.19 -11.66 -2.77
C GLU A 69 5.82 -11.55 -4.25
N GLN A 70 5.16 -12.57 -4.80
CA GLN A 70 4.70 -12.59 -6.19
C GLN A 70 3.71 -11.46 -6.48
N LEU A 71 2.72 -11.24 -5.61
CA LEU A 71 1.78 -10.12 -5.73
C LEU A 71 2.53 -8.77 -5.78
N ILE A 72 3.46 -8.53 -4.85
CA ILE A 72 4.19 -7.26 -4.77
C ILE A 72 5.09 -7.05 -5.99
N ARG A 73 5.67 -8.14 -6.52
CA ARG A 73 6.51 -8.11 -7.72
C ARG A 73 5.70 -7.75 -8.98
N ASP A 74 4.49 -8.29 -9.10
CA ASP A 74 3.64 -8.10 -10.28
C ASP A 74 2.83 -6.79 -10.23
N PHE A 75 2.71 -6.19 -9.04
CA PHE A 75 2.02 -4.92 -8.83
C PHE A 75 2.88 -3.73 -9.29
N ARG A 76 2.40 -2.99 -10.30
CA ARG A 76 3.10 -1.85 -10.89
C ARG A 76 2.91 -0.59 -10.05
N THR A 77 3.99 -0.09 -9.47
CA THR A 77 4.02 1.20 -8.79
C THR A 77 4.66 2.29 -9.68
N HIS A 78 4.41 3.55 -9.34
CA HIS A 78 5.08 4.66 -10.01
C HIS A 78 6.59 4.66 -9.64
N PRO A 79 7.53 4.85 -10.59
CA PRO A 79 8.97 4.77 -10.32
C PRO A 79 9.47 5.71 -9.22
N TRP A 80 8.87 6.91 -9.11
CA TRP A 80 9.19 7.91 -8.06
C TRP A 80 8.64 7.58 -6.68
N HIS A 81 7.96 6.45 -6.53
CA HIS A 81 7.51 6.00 -5.25
C HIS A 81 8.65 5.31 -4.49
N LEU A 82 9.63 6.12 -4.07
CA LEU A 82 10.91 5.66 -3.52
C LEU A 82 10.77 4.89 -2.19
N SER A 83 9.63 5.02 -1.51
CA SER A 83 9.28 4.27 -0.29
C SER A 83 8.73 2.87 -0.55
N PHE A 84 8.31 2.55 -1.78
CA PHE A 84 7.75 1.26 -2.15
C PHE A 84 8.20 0.86 -3.56
N GLN A 85 9.28 0.10 -3.60
CA GLN A 85 9.85 -0.45 -4.83
C GLN A 85 9.50 -1.94 -4.86
N GLY A 86 8.53 -2.31 -5.70
CA GLY A 86 7.94 -3.65 -5.71
C GLY A 86 9.00 -4.76 -5.79
N SER A 87 9.92 -4.68 -6.75
CA SER A 87 10.98 -5.68 -6.92
C SER A 87 11.91 -5.84 -5.71
N ALA A 88 12.38 -4.74 -5.13
CA ALA A 88 13.29 -4.78 -3.98
C ALA A 88 12.58 -5.25 -2.70
N LEU A 89 11.30 -4.89 -2.55
CA LEU A 89 10.50 -5.36 -1.42
C LEU A 89 10.16 -6.85 -1.57
N ALA A 90 9.83 -7.30 -2.78
CA ALA A 90 9.62 -8.70 -3.10
C ALA A 90 10.89 -9.53 -2.82
N ASP A 91 12.06 -9.10 -3.30
CA ASP A 91 13.33 -9.77 -3.01
C ASP A 91 13.61 -9.83 -1.50
N PHE A 92 13.34 -8.75 -0.77
CA PHE A 92 13.44 -8.73 0.68
C PHE A 92 12.54 -9.77 1.36
N ILE A 93 11.28 -9.87 0.94
CA ILE A 93 10.31 -10.83 1.52
C ILE A 93 10.76 -12.26 1.22
N ARG A 94 11.16 -12.56 -0.02
CA ARG A 94 11.70 -13.85 -0.42
C ARG A 94 12.88 -14.27 0.47
N ASP A 95 13.84 -13.38 0.67
CA ASP A 95 15.10 -13.69 1.33
C ASP A 95 15.02 -13.60 2.88
N CYS A 96 13.94 -13.04 3.43
CA CYS A 96 13.74 -12.94 4.87
C CYS A 96 13.31 -14.30 5.47
N ALA A 97 14.17 -14.89 6.31
CA ALA A 97 13.85 -16.12 7.04
C ALA A 97 12.94 -15.89 8.26
N ASP A 98 12.98 -14.69 8.86
CA ASP A 98 12.20 -14.35 10.06
C ASP A 98 10.71 -14.09 9.78
N ILE A 99 10.33 -14.11 8.50
CA ILE A 99 8.98 -13.82 8.03
C ILE A 99 8.59 -14.93 7.05
N SER A 100 7.77 -15.89 7.50
CA SER A 100 7.28 -17.00 6.67
C SER A 100 5.81 -16.88 6.30
N GLU A 101 5.01 -16.32 7.22
CA GLU A 101 3.57 -16.22 7.10
C GLU A 101 3.12 -14.77 7.24
N TRP A 102 2.04 -14.45 6.54
CA TRP A 102 1.47 -13.13 6.48
C TRP A 102 -0.01 -13.17 6.83
N ASP A 103 -0.44 -12.07 7.44
CA ASP A 103 -1.85 -11.74 7.55
C ASP A 103 -2.27 -10.91 6.34
N VAL A 104 -3.51 -11.08 5.87
CA VAL A 104 -4.09 -10.30 4.77
C VAL A 104 -5.42 -9.72 5.21
N THR A 105 -5.64 -8.44 4.94
CA THR A 105 -6.93 -7.77 5.13
C THR A 105 -7.40 -7.08 3.85
N ILE A 106 -8.72 -6.97 3.68
CA ILE A 106 -9.33 -6.04 2.74
C ILE A 106 -10.04 -4.96 3.58
N PRO A 107 -9.41 -3.79 3.79
CA PRO A 107 -9.99 -2.73 4.60
C PRO A 107 -11.28 -2.19 3.97
N GLU A 108 -12.26 -1.88 4.82
CA GLU A 108 -13.49 -1.22 4.41
C GLU A 108 -13.49 0.27 4.79
N GLY A 109 -14.24 1.08 4.03
CA GLY A 109 -14.42 2.50 4.26
C GLY A 109 -15.87 2.94 4.12
N GLU A 110 -16.06 4.22 3.80
CA GLU A 110 -17.38 4.87 3.67
C GLU A 110 -17.78 5.11 2.20
N GLY A 111 -17.07 4.49 1.27
CA GLY A 111 -17.36 4.57 -0.16
C GLY A 111 -18.54 3.69 -0.57
N ASN A 112 -18.77 3.64 -1.88
CA ASN A 112 -19.74 2.73 -2.45
C ASN A 112 -19.27 1.27 -2.34
N THR A 113 -20.20 0.35 -2.52
CA THR A 113 -19.92 -1.09 -2.47
C THR A 113 -19.30 -1.57 -3.79
N ALA A 114 -18.18 -2.27 -3.69
CA ALA A 114 -17.58 -3.03 -4.79
C ALA A 114 -17.69 -4.53 -4.51
N GLU A 115 -17.87 -5.32 -5.56
CA GLU A 115 -17.90 -6.78 -5.49
C GLU A 115 -16.57 -7.37 -5.94
N LEU A 116 -16.04 -8.32 -5.16
CA LEU A 116 -14.83 -9.08 -5.48
C LEU A 116 -15.09 -10.58 -5.40
N LEU A 117 -14.71 -11.32 -6.43
CA LEU A 117 -14.74 -12.78 -6.40
C LEU A 117 -13.59 -13.31 -5.53
N CYS A 118 -13.92 -14.11 -4.52
CA CYS A 118 -13.00 -14.76 -3.58
C CYS A 118 -13.32 -16.26 -3.56
N GLY A 119 -12.53 -17.08 -4.23
CA GLY A 119 -12.91 -18.46 -4.56
C GLY A 119 -14.21 -18.47 -5.38
N ASP A 120 -15.26 -19.06 -4.79
CA ASP A 120 -16.60 -19.15 -5.37
C ASP A 120 -17.61 -18.16 -4.74
N GLU A 121 -17.19 -17.32 -3.77
CA GLU A 121 -18.04 -16.32 -3.13
C GLU A 121 -17.76 -14.90 -3.66
N TYR A 122 -18.80 -14.06 -3.71
CA TYR A 122 -18.64 -12.62 -3.94
C TYR A 122 -18.59 -11.88 -2.59
N LEU A 123 -17.47 -11.22 -2.34
CA LEU A 123 -17.29 -10.32 -1.20
C LEU A 123 -17.88 -8.95 -1.56
N SER A 124 -18.74 -8.43 -0.69
CA SER A 124 -19.29 -7.08 -0.79
C SER A 124 -18.45 -6.14 0.08
N ILE A 125 -17.59 -5.34 -0.54
CA ILE A 125 -16.61 -4.47 0.13
C ILE A 125 -17.11 -3.03 0.12
N ALA A 126 -17.26 -2.40 1.28
CA ALA A 126 -17.42 -0.94 1.33
C ALA A 126 -16.08 -0.27 1.01
N THR A 127 -15.97 0.39 -0.15
CA THR A 127 -14.68 0.91 -0.62
C THR A 127 -14.17 2.11 0.18
N GLU A 128 -12.90 2.44 0.02
CA GLU A 128 -12.31 3.62 0.64
C GLU A 128 -12.46 4.84 -0.27
N SER A 129 -13.40 5.73 0.06
CA SER A 129 -13.57 6.98 -0.69
C SER A 129 -12.38 7.92 -0.47
N ARG A 130 -11.68 8.30 -1.55
CA ARG A 130 -10.52 9.21 -1.50
C ARG A 130 -10.54 10.23 -2.63
N ILE A 131 -9.99 11.40 -2.35
CA ILE A 131 -9.66 12.39 -3.39
C ILE A 131 -8.37 11.98 -4.09
N VAL A 132 -8.20 12.38 -5.34
CA VAL A 132 -6.99 12.10 -6.12
C VAL A 132 -6.47 13.34 -6.84
N LYS A 133 -5.17 13.39 -7.10
CA LYS A 133 -4.57 14.28 -8.10
C LYS A 133 -4.05 13.42 -9.25
N VAL A 134 -4.51 13.69 -10.47
CA VAL A 134 -4.16 12.93 -11.68
C VAL A 134 -3.47 13.86 -12.65
N THR A 135 -2.23 13.52 -13.00
CA THR A 135 -1.43 14.18 -14.04
C THR A 135 -1.06 13.15 -15.12
N LYS A 136 -0.39 13.59 -16.20
CA LYS A 136 0.10 12.67 -17.24
C LYS A 136 1.18 11.71 -16.73
N GLU A 137 1.82 12.06 -15.62
CA GLU A 137 2.95 11.35 -15.04
C GLU A 137 2.51 10.41 -13.91
N GLN A 138 1.57 10.82 -13.05
CA GLN A 138 1.17 10.04 -11.87
C GLN A 138 -0.28 10.26 -11.42
N ILE A 139 -0.82 9.25 -10.72
CA ILE A 139 -2.01 9.38 -9.88
C ILE A 139 -1.57 9.39 -8.41
N SER A 140 -1.95 10.42 -7.66
CA SER A 140 -1.69 10.55 -6.22
C SER A 140 -2.97 10.41 -5.41
N ILE A 141 -3.06 9.36 -4.59
CA ILE A 141 -4.17 9.09 -3.66
C ILE A 141 -4.04 9.99 -2.43
N SER A 142 -5.15 10.63 -2.03
CA SER A 142 -5.22 11.59 -0.91
C SER A 142 -4.42 12.87 -1.11
N GLY A 143 -4.10 13.24 -2.37
CA GLY A 143 -3.35 14.45 -2.70
C GLY A 143 -1.96 14.47 -2.05
N THR A 144 -1.61 15.55 -1.36
CA THR A 144 -0.28 15.75 -0.75
C THR A 144 -0.03 14.96 0.53
N LYS A 145 -1.06 14.39 1.17
CA LYS A 145 -0.89 13.58 2.39
C LYS A 145 -0.49 12.12 2.11
N VAL A 146 -0.69 11.65 0.86
CA VAL A 146 -0.05 10.44 0.31
C VAL A 146 -0.27 9.21 1.23
N ARG A 147 -1.55 8.89 1.49
CA ARG A 147 -2.00 7.71 2.26
C ARG A 147 -3.14 7.01 1.55
N VAL A 148 -3.13 5.68 1.59
CA VAL A 148 -4.16 4.84 0.97
C VAL A 148 -5.22 4.53 2.04
N GLY A 149 -4.79 3.93 3.14
CA GLY A 149 -5.65 3.56 4.28
C GLY A 149 -6.09 4.72 5.18
N ALA A 150 -7.11 4.47 6.00
CA ALA A 150 -7.53 5.37 7.07
C ALA A 150 -6.51 5.43 8.23
N GLY A 151 -6.65 6.33 9.21
CA GLY A 151 -5.71 6.40 10.34
C GLY A 151 -5.68 5.11 11.18
N SER A 152 -4.50 4.73 11.70
CA SER A 152 -4.29 3.52 12.52
C SER A 152 -4.38 2.18 11.77
N VAL A 153 -3.99 2.13 10.50
CA VAL A 153 -3.95 0.88 9.71
C VAL A 153 -3.09 -0.20 10.38
N SER A 154 -2.01 0.17 11.05
CA SER A 154 -1.16 -0.80 11.75
C SER A 154 -1.86 -1.50 12.93
N LYS A 155 -3.03 -1.04 13.40
CA LYS A 155 -3.84 -1.76 14.41
C LYS A 155 -4.63 -2.92 13.81
N THR A 156 -4.81 -2.93 12.50
CA THR A 156 -5.53 -3.98 11.78
C THR A 156 -4.85 -5.32 12.00
N GLY A 157 -5.67 -6.36 12.15
CA GLY A 157 -5.21 -7.72 12.43
C GLY A 157 -4.87 -8.00 13.90
N LEU A 158 -4.61 -6.98 14.72
CA LEU A 158 -4.19 -7.20 16.11
C LEU A 158 -5.32 -7.65 17.02
N THR A 159 -5.01 -8.59 17.93
CA THR A 159 -5.88 -8.93 19.06
C THR A 159 -5.94 -7.79 20.08
N LYS A 160 -6.89 -7.85 21.01
CA LYS A 160 -6.98 -6.89 22.13
C LYS A 160 -5.71 -6.90 22.97
N GLU A 161 -5.15 -8.09 23.19
CA GLU A 161 -3.93 -8.32 23.96
C GLU A 161 -2.72 -7.70 23.25
N GLN A 162 -2.57 -7.94 21.94
CA GLN A 162 -1.48 -7.35 21.14
C GLN A 162 -1.60 -5.83 21.06
N ARG A 163 -2.82 -5.29 20.90
CA ARG A 163 -3.03 -3.84 20.93
C ARG A 163 -2.58 -3.26 22.26
N LYS A 164 -3.03 -3.87 23.37
CA LYS A 164 -2.65 -3.45 24.71
C LYS A 164 -1.13 -3.54 24.93
N GLU A 165 -0.50 -4.64 24.50
CA GLU A 165 0.96 -4.81 24.55
C GLU A 165 1.70 -3.67 23.83
N ALA A 166 1.28 -3.35 22.59
CA ALA A 166 1.89 -2.29 21.81
C ALA A 166 1.72 -0.92 22.48
N GLU A 167 0.55 -0.64 23.04
CA GLU A 167 0.28 0.62 23.74
C GLU A 167 1.07 0.75 25.05
N ASP A 168 1.09 -0.30 25.87
CA ASP A 168 1.80 -0.34 27.14
C ASP A 168 3.32 -0.22 26.92
N LYS A 169 3.85 -0.95 25.93
CA LYS A 169 5.26 -0.83 25.51
C LYS A 169 5.58 0.61 25.09
N PHE A 170 4.77 1.22 24.23
CA PHE A 170 5.01 2.60 23.77
C PHE A 170 4.96 3.61 24.92
N ARG A 171 3.96 3.51 25.81
CA ARG A 171 3.81 4.43 26.96
C ARG A 171 4.96 4.28 27.97
N SER A 172 5.57 3.09 28.06
CA SER A 172 6.74 2.88 28.93
C SER A 172 8.03 3.52 28.37
N GLU A 173 8.14 3.62 27.04
CA GLU A 173 9.32 4.14 26.34
C GLU A 173 9.21 5.62 25.93
N SER A 174 8.00 6.20 25.97
CA SER A 174 7.71 7.54 25.45
C SER A 174 6.66 8.29 26.27
N SER A 175 6.90 9.59 26.51
CA SER A 175 5.97 10.50 27.17
C SER A 175 4.91 11.12 26.24
N LYS A 176 4.93 10.78 24.94
CA LYS A 176 3.95 11.30 23.97
C LYS A 176 2.55 10.74 24.25
N GLN A 177 1.55 11.60 24.25
CA GLN A 177 0.14 11.18 24.40
C GLN A 177 -0.36 10.37 23.19
N HIS A 178 0.05 10.74 21.98
CA HIS A 178 -0.36 10.05 20.75
C HIS A 178 0.55 8.86 20.44
N ILE A 179 -0.06 7.69 20.29
CA ILE A 179 0.63 6.44 19.93
C ILE A 179 0.73 6.36 18.40
N PRO A 180 1.94 6.41 17.81
CA PRO A 180 2.11 6.34 16.36
C PRO A 180 1.82 4.93 15.83
N ASP A 181 1.42 4.84 14.56
CA ASP A 181 1.11 3.56 13.89
C ASP A 181 2.28 2.57 13.93
N SER A 182 3.53 3.05 13.88
CA SER A 182 4.72 2.20 13.99
C SER A 182 4.84 1.49 15.35
N ALA A 183 4.20 1.98 16.41
CA ALA A 183 4.20 1.30 17.71
C ALA A 183 3.55 -0.08 17.62
N TYR A 184 2.49 -0.21 16.81
CA TYR A 184 1.76 -1.47 16.59
C TYR A 184 2.52 -2.48 15.70
N LEU A 185 3.68 -2.07 15.17
CA LEU A 185 4.62 -2.94 14.46
C LEU A 185 5.84 -3.28 15.32
N LYS A 186 5.95 -2.78 16.56
CA LYS A 186 7.06 -3.05 17.48
C LYS A 186 6.74 -4.14 18.52
N ILE A 187 5.84 -5.05 18.18
CA ILE A 187 5.42 -6.20 18.99
C ILE A 187 5.61 -7.49 18.18
N ASN A 188 5.48 -8.64 18.84
CA ASN A 188 5.47 -9.92 18.14
C ASN A 188 4.14 -10.11 17.40
N ARG A 189 4.20 -10.10 16.06
CA ARG A 189 3.05 -10.30 15.17
C ARG A 189 3.55 -10.76 13.81
N ASN A 190 2.67 -11.35 13.01
CA ASN A 190 2.92 -11.51 11.59
C ASN A 190 2.95 -10.14 10.90
N PRO A 191 3.73 -9.99 9.81
CA PRO A 191 3.52 -8.89 8.88
C PRO A 191 2.12 -8.97 8.27
N ILE A 192 1.66 -7.83 7.78
CA ILE A 192 0.30 -7.68 7.28
C ILE A 192 0.29 -6.99 5.93
N LEU A 193 -0.46 -7.57 4.98
CA LEU A 193 -0.79 -6.99 3.69
C LEU A 193 -2.24 -6.44 3.74
N MET A 194 -2.41 -5.21 3.28
CA MET A 194 -3.71 -4.55 3.14
C MET A 194 -4.01 -4.34 1.66
N LEU A 195 -5.16 -4.86 1.25
CA LEU A 195 -5.66 -4.83 -0.11
C LEU A 195 -6.70 -3.72 -0.23
N HIS A 196 -6.29 -2.54 -0.67
CA HIS A 196 -7.15 -1.36 -0.71
C HIS A 196 -7.89 -1.24 -2.03
N ILE A 197 -9.22 -1.08 -1.95
CA ILE A 197 -10.09 -0.69 -3.07
C ILE A 197 -10.50 0.76 -2.84
N VAL A 198 -9.92 1.67 -3.62
CA VAL A 198 -10.09 3.11 -3.45
C VAL A 198 -11.11 3.63 -4.46
N ALA A 199 -12.27 4.09 -3.98
CA ALA A 199 -13.23 4.78 -4.81
C ALA A 199 -12.83 6.25 -5.00
N VAL A 200 -12.71 6.68 -6.25
CA VAL A 200 -12.30 8.04 -6.61
C VAL A 200 -13.46 9.01 -6.35
N ASN A 201 -13.30 9.85 -5.33
CA ASN A 201 -14.30 10.83 -4.93
C ASN A 201 -14.22 12.08 -5.81
N ARG A 202 -15.11 12.21 -6.79
CA ARG A 202 -15.15 13.34 -7.74
C ARG A 202 -15.99 14.52 -7.28
N THR A 203 -16.67 14.41 -6.13
CA THR A 203 -17.65 15.41 -5.68
C THR A 203 -17.24 16.15 -4.42
N LYS A 204 -16.21 15.67 -3.69
CA LYS A 204 -15.74 16.31 -2.46
C LYS A 204 -15.15 17.69 -2.74
N THR A 205 -15.66 18.69 -2.04
CA THR A 205 -15.21 20.07 -2.11
C THR A 205 -14.37 20.50 -0.91
N ASP A 206 -13.61 21.58 -1.06
CA ASP A 206 -13.02 22.32 0.06
C ASP A 206 -14.01 23.32 0.66
N ASP A 207 -13.58 24.05 1.69
CA ASP A 207 -14.42 25.05 2.39
C ASP A 207 -14.84 26.24 1.49
N ARG A 208 -14.21 26.37 0.31
CA ARG A 208 -14.51 27.40 -0.70
C ARG A 208 -15.37 26.86 -1.84
N GLY A 209 -15.77 25.59 -1.79
CA GLY A 209 -16.59 24.95 -2.82
C GLY A 209 -15.81 24.40 -4.02
N ASN A 210 -14.47 24.46 -4.03
CA ASN A 210 -13.68 23.91 -5.13
C ASN A 210 -13.56 22.39 -5.01
N LEU A 211 -13.62 21.68 -6.13
CA LEU A 211 -13.38 20.24 -6.15
C LEU A 211 -11.97 19.92 -5.67
N ARG A 212 -11.88 18.94 -4.76
CA ARG A 212 -10.61 18.49 -4.19
C ARG A 212 -9.91 17.43 -5.03
N THR A 213 -10.68 16.69 -5.82
CA THR A 213 -10.10 15.83 -6.85
C THR A 213 -9.73 16.68 -8.04
N GLN A 214 -8.48 16.55 -8.46
CA GLN A 214 -7.89 17.30 -9.57
C GLN A 214 -7.48 16.32 -10.65
N ILE A 215 -7.95 16.54 -11.87
CA ILE A 215 -7.63 15.72 -13.03
C ILE A 215 -7.20 16.69 -14.13
N ASP A 216 -5.94 16.59 -14.55
CA ASP A 216 -5.40 17.44 -15.60
C ASP A 216 -6.08 17.17 -16.95
N ASP A 217 -6.10 18.18 -17.82
CA ASP A 217 -6.71 18.08 -19.13
C ASP A 217 -6.13 16.93 -19.95
N GLY A 218 -7.01 16.12 -20.54
CA GLY A 218 -6.64 14.94 -21.32
C GLY A 218 -6.27 13.70 -20.47
N CYS A 219 -6.30 13.80 -19.14
CA CYS A 219 -6.13 12.64 -18.26
C CYS A 219 -7.48 11.98 -17.94
N THR A 220 -7.44 10.67 -17.68
CA THR A 220 -8.61 9.91 -17.21
C THR A 220 -8.21 9.05 -16.03
N VAL A 221 -9.18 8.74 -15.18
CA VAL A 221 -8.99 7.86 -14.02
C VAL A 221 -10.23 7.00 -13.84
N PRO A 222 -10.10 5.69 -13.60
CA PRO A 222 -11.22 4.81 -13.34
C PRO A 222 -11.95 5.17 -12.04
N ASP A 223 -13.13 4.59 -11.83
CA ASP A 223 -13.88 4.80 -10.58
C ASP A 223 -13.23 4.16 -9.37
N TYR A 224 -12.51 3.06 -9.58
CA TYR A 224 -11.76 2.36 -8.55
C TYR A 224 -10.28 2.31 -8.90
N LEU A 225 -9.45 2.54 -7.89
CA LEU A 225 -8.02 2.31 -7.92
C LEU A 225 -7.70 1.20 -6.91
N PHE A 226 -6.77 0.34 -7.28
CA PHE A 226 -6.26 -0.71 -6.39
C PHE A 226 -4.91 -0.27 -5.85
N ALA A 227 -4.68 -0.51 -4.56
CA ALA A 227 -3.46 -0.13 -3.88
C ALA A 227 -3.11 -1.14 -2.78
N LEU A 228 -1.84 -1.20 -2.42
CA LEU A 228 -1.30 -2.10 -1.41
C LEU A 228 -0.78 -1.33 -0.21
N GLY A 229 -1.05 -1.85 0.99
CA GLY A 229 -0.43 -1.45 2.25
C GLY A 229 0.32 -2.64 2.85
N ILE A 230 1.51 -2.42 3.39
CA ILE A 230 2.39 -3.48 3.92
C ILE A 230 2.95 -3.02 5.26
N GLY A 231 2.55 -3.69 6.34
CA GLY A 231 3.10 -3.51 7.67
C GLY A 231 4.09 -4.62 8.00
N ILE A 232 5.37 -4.28 8.13
CA ILE A 232 6.42 -5.24 8.52
C ILE A 232 6.78 -5.00 9.99
N PRO A 233 6.68 -6.02 10.87
CA PRO A 233 7.03 -5.88 12.27
C PRO A 233 8.53 -5.63 12.45
N ALA A 234 8.91 -5.14 13.62
CA ALA A 234 10.31 -4.96 13.98
C ALA A 234 10.99 -6.33 14.15
N ILE A 235 11.86 -6.70 13.22
CA ILE A 235 12.55 -7.99 13.15
C ILE A 235 13.96 -7.95 13.77
N GLY A 236 14.08 -7.31 14.94
CA GLY A 236 15.32 -7.22 15.73
C GLY A 236 16.38 -6.28 15.17
N SER A 237 16.96 -6.60 14.01
CA SER A 237 17.95 -5.76 13.32
C SER A 237 17.29 -4.82 12.30
N GLU A 238 17.93 -3.67 12.03
CA GLU A 238 17.51 -2.79 10.96
C GLU A 238 17.76 -3.51 9.62
N LYS A 239 16.68 -4.03 9.02
CA LYS A 239 16.77 -4.61 7.68
C LYS A 239 16.53 -3.54 6.63
N ILE A 240 17.48 -3.49 5.71
CA ILE A 240 17.55 -2.54 4.60
C ILE A 240 17.30 -3.30 3.30
N ALA A 241 16.27 -2.92 2.56
CA ALA A 241 16.13 -3.32 1.16
C ALA A 241 16.96 -2.38 0.27
N TYR A 242 17.76 -2.93 -0.64
CA TYR A 242 18.51 -2.15 -1.62
C TYR A 242 17.80 -2.18 -2.96
N TYR A 243 17.59 -1.02 -3.58
CA TYR A 243 17.10 -0.95 -4.96
C TYR A 243 18.09 -0.23 -5.87
N MET A 244 18.08 -0.60 -7.15
CA MET A 244 18.82 0.08 -8.20
C MET A 244 17.89 1.03 -8.95
N VAL A 245 18.21 2.32 -8.92
CA VAL A 245 17.53 3.30 -9.78
C VAL A 245 18.24 3.39 -11.11
N ASN A 246 17.51 3.24 -12.22
CA ASN A 246 18.00 3.69 -13.52
C ASN A 246 17.92 5.22 -13.56
N MET A 247 19.08 5.88 -13.45
CA MET A 247 19.16 7.34 -13.46
C MET A 247 18.67 7.98 -14.77
N VAL A 248 18.64 7.25 -15.89
CA VAL A 248 18.09 7.74 -17.16
C VAL A 248 16.57 7.70 -17.14
N GLU A 249 15.97 6.63 -16.63
CA GLU A 249 14.52 6.58 -16.40
C GLU A 249 14.10 7.67 -15.40
N LEU A 250 14.83 7.80 -14.29
CA LEU A 250 14.59 8.85 -13.30
C LEU A 250 14.73 10.26 -13.91
N LYS A 251 15.73 10.48 -14.77
CA LYS A 251 15.93 11.77 -15.48
C LYS A 251 14.90 12.03 -16.57
N ASN A 252 14.42 11.01 -17.28
CA ASN A 252 13.39 11.22 -18.31
C ASN A 252 12.06 11.70 -17.71
N TYR A 253 11.76 11.29 -16.48
CA TYR A 253 10.65 11.86 -15.71
C TYR A 253 10.96 13.23 -15.09
N TYR A 254 12.23 13.60 -14.95
CA TYR A 254 12.67 14.91 -14.42
C TYR A 254 12.78 15.97 -15.53
N ASN A 255 13.22 15.59 -16.72
CA ASN A 255 13.38 16.47 -17.88
C ASN A 255 12.03 16.81 -18.57
N SER A 256 10.91 16.26 -18.13
CA SER A 256 9.57 16.78 -18.46
C SER A 256 9.14 17.92 -17.52
N GLU A 257 9.92 18.27 -16.50
CA GLU A 257 9.62 19.31 -15.50
C GLU A 257 10.46 20.60 -15.65
N GLU A 258 11.19 20.79 -16.76
CA GLU A 258 11.86 22.08 -17.05
C GLU A 258 11.63 22.48 -18.50
N ASP A 259 10.41 22.94 -18.81
CA ASP A 259 10.13 24.00 -19.78
C ASP A 259 8.68 24.47 -19.57
N GLU A 260 8.52 25.78 -19.41
CA GLU A 260 7.29 26.56 -19.13
C GLU A 260 6.93 26.74 -17.65
N ASP A 261 7.67 27.63 -16.99
CA ASP A 261 7.10 28.80 -16.31
C ASP A 261 8.21 29.87 -16.15
N GLU A 262 8.36 30.69 -17.19
CA GLU A 262 8.77 32.10 -17.07
C GLU A 262 7.52 32.98 -17.26
#